data_AF-C6VZ20-F1
#
_entry.id   AF-C6VZ20-F1
#
_cell.length_a   1.000
_cell.length_b   1.000
_cell.length_c   1.000
_cell.angle_alpha   90.00
_cell.angle_beta   90.00
_cell.angle_gamma   90.00
#
_symmetry.space_group_name_H-M   'P 1'
#
loop_
_entity.id
_entity.type
_entity.pdbx_description
1 polymer ?
#
loop_
_entity_poly.entity_id
_entity_poly.type
_entity_poly.pdbx_seq_one_letter_code
_entity_poly.pdbx_strand_id
1 'polypeptide(L)'
;MRYILLILSCVVTSLLSAQTPRYRSSNGISQKKSYDRSGPRAYFLTARCGLSQFYGELNGQAMHGIGGMSFGKWVNKQVALQLDYHAGTLGGEKRAFFNSYFINEYNSVECIVKWDLSEQFSSLEPGPAHIIVYGGLGQIWFSAQAFDLDDGRLLRFTNSSESARNPLFLRWGPPKGPRGIKKTREGILPLGTSVDYALLKNLKIALDYRLYFVRTDKLDATSGQRLINPEESESYSNTPNDMFSFISVSLDFRFGQHRK
;
A
#
# COMPACT_ATOMS: atom_id res chain seq x y z
N MET A 1 13.02 -11.85 -17.81
CA MET A 1 13.69 -12.21 -16.53
C MET A 1 15.13 -11.71 -16.39
N ARG A 2 15.99 -11.76 -17.42
CA ARG A 2 17.41 -11.29 -17.33
C ARG A 2 17.58 -9.84 -16.84
N TYR A 3 16.77 -8.91 -17.35
CA TYR A 3 16.86 -7.49 -16.95
C TYR A 3 16.41 -7.23 -15.51
N ILE A 4 15.45 -8.00 -15.00
CA ILE A 4 14.99 -7.88 -13.60
C ILE A 4 16.09 -8.32 -12.65
N LEU A 5 16.79 -9.42 -12.94
CA LEU A 5 17.92 -9.89 -12.13
C LEU A 5 19.09 -8.90 -12.14
N LEU A 6 19.34 -8.22 -13.26
CA LEU A 6 20.39 -7.21 -13.38
C LEU A 6 20.03 -5.92 -12.62
N ILE A 7 18.78 -5.48 -12.68
CA ILE A 7 18.30 -4.35 -11.88
C ILE A 7 18.36 -4.71 -10.39
N LEU A 8 17.91 -5.91 -10.02
CA LEU A 8 17.97 -6.38 -8.64
C LEU A 8 19.42 -6.46 -8.15
N SER A 9 20.36 -6.95 -8.96
CA SER A 9 21.78 -7.01 -8.58
C SER A 9 22.40 -5.62 -8.47
N CYS A 10 22.05 -4.66 -9.35
CA CYS A 10 22.46 -3.26 -9.23
C CYS A 10 21.87 -2.58 -7.98
N VAL A 11 20.62 -2.87 -7.64
CA VAL A 11 19.99 -2.35 -6.41
C VAL A 11 20.65 -2.97 -5.18
N VAL A 12 20.89 -4.28 -5.17
CA VAL A 12 21.55 -4.95 -4.05
C VAL A 12 23.00 -4.47 -3.90
N THR A 13 23.76 -4.35 -4.98
CA THR A 13 25.16 -3.86 -4.93
C THR A 13 25.25 -2.40 -4.54
N SER A 14 24.32 -1.55 -5.00
CA SER A 14 24.26 -0.14 -4.56
C SER A 14 23.84 -0.03 -3.10
N LEU A 15 22.94 -0.89 -2.62
CA LEU A 15 22.57 -0.98 -1.20
C LEU A 15 23.75 -1.44 -0.33
N LEU A 16 24.46 -2.48 -0.73
CA LEU A 16 25.65 -2.96 -0.05
C LEU A 16 26.76 -1.90 -0.03
N SER A 17 26.93 -1.16 -1.14
CA SER A 17 27.90 -0.07 -1.22
C SER A 17 27.47 1.15 -0.39
N ALA A 18 26.16 1.41 -0.26
CA ALA A 18 25.61 2.45 0.60
C ALA A 18 25.67 2.07 2.09
N GLN A 19 25.85 0.78 2.42
CA GLN A 19 26.16 0.31 3.76
C GLN A 19 27.65 0.45 4.11
N THR A 20 28.27 1.61 3.82
CA THR A 20 29.59 1.90 4.42
C THR A 20 29.42 1.91 5.94
N PRO A 21 30.11 1.02 6.69
CA PRO A 21 29.99 0.97 8.14
C PRO A 21 30.43 2.32 8.72
N ARG A 22 29.53 3.04 9.39
CA ARG A 22 29.93 4.25 10.12
C ARG A 22 30.53 3.82 11.46
N TYR A 23 31.78 4.18 11.69
CA TYR A 23 32.55 3.72 12.85
C TYR A 23 32.81 4.82 13.88
N ARG A 24 32.35 4.58 15.11
CA ARG A 24 33.12 4.55 16.38
C ARG A 24 32.11 4.30 17.49
N SER A 25 32.26 3.19 18.22
CA SER A 25 31.60 3.09 19.53
C SER A 25 32.04 4.31 20.34
N SER A 26 31.15 4.85 21.19
CA SER A 26 31.48 6.00 22.04
C SER A 26 32.73 5.78 22.90
N ASN A 27 33.13 4.50 23.07
CA ASN A 27 34.21 4.08 23.94
C ASN A 27 35.45 3.62 23.16
N GLY A 28 35.44 3.65 21.81
CA GLY A 28 36.60 3.36 20.96
C GLY A 28 37.14 1.91 20.94
N ILE A 29 36.63 1.02 21.81
CA ILE A 29 37.23 -0.30 22.07
C ILE A 29 36.52 -1.47 21.36
N SER A 30 35.27 -1.30 20.92
CA SER A 30 34.46 -2.40 20.38
C SER A 30 33.94 -2.08 18.97
N GLN A 31 34.11 -3.05 18.06
CA GLN A 31 33.50 -3.04 16.73
C GLN A 31 32.02 -3.41 16.75
N LYS A 32 31.51 -3.89 17.89
CA LYS A 32 30.12 -4.37 18.01
C LYS A 32 29.16 -3.19 18.14
N LYS A 33 27.99 -3.35 17.52
CA LYS A 33 26.85 -2.42 17.62
C LYS A 33 26.60 -1.99 19.07
N SER A 34 26.47 -0.68 19.29
CA SER A 34 26.12 -0.17 20.62
C SER A 34 24.66 -0.50 20.87
N TYR A 35 24.44 -1.48 21.75
CA TYR A 35 23.13 -2.02 22.05
C TYR A 35 22.36 -1.10 23.01
N ASP A 36 22.38 0.20 22.75
CA ASP A 36 21.42 1.10 23.35
C ASP A 36 20.04 0.83 22.73
N ARG A 37 19.28 -0.03 23.41
CA ARG A 37 17.88 -0.34 23.07
C ARG A 37 16.97 0.87 23.19
N SER A 38 17.41 1.95 23.87
CA SER A 38 16.65 3.19 24.05
C SER A 38 16.83 4.20 22.92
N GLY A 39 17.19 3.71 21.72
CA GLY A 39 17.30 4.51 20.50
C GLY A 39 16.11 5.47 20.31
N PRO A 40 16.34 6.60 19.62
CA PRO A 40 15.43 7.75 19.65
C PRO A 40 14.02 7.32 19.24
N ARG A 41 13.08 7.39 20.21
CA ARG A 41 11.64 7.18 20.05
C ARG A 41 10.99 8.34 19.29
N ALA A 42 11.57 8.66 18.14
CA ALA A 42 11.21 9.79 17.33
C ALA A 42 9.84 9.56 16.69
N TYR A 43 9.04 10.61 16.69
CA TYR A 43 7.87 10.70 15.83
C TYR A 43 8.34 11.00 14.42
N PHE A 44 7.57 10.58 13.45
CA PHE A 44 7.83 10.89 12.06
C PHE A 44 6.55 11.16 11.30
N LEU A 45 6.67 12.03 10.32
CA LEU A 45 5.64 12.34 9.33
C LEU A 45 6.18 11.95 7.96
N THR A 46 5.36 11.27 7.18
CA THR A 46 5.69 10.88 5.81
C THR A 46 4.70 11.51 4.86
N ALA A 47 5.19 12.03 3.75
CA ALA A 47 4.40 12.30 2.55
C ALA A 47 4.85 11.34 1.44
N ARG A 48 3.92 10.83 0.64
CA ARG A 48 4.21 9.88 -0.44
C ARG A 48 3.36 10.13 -1.67
N CYS A 49 3.92 9.82 -2.83
CA CYS A 49 3.22 9.80 -4.11
C CYS A 49 3.75 8.65 -4.97
N GLY A 50 2.90 8.13 -5.84
CA GLY A 50 3.25 6.94 -6.60
C GLY A 50 2.24 6.54 -7.65
N LEU A 51 2.40 5.32 -8.14
CA LEU A 51 1.56 4.70 -9.15
C LEU A 51 1.01 3.38 -8.63
N SER A 52 -0.30 3.17 -8.80
CA SER A 52 -1.00 1.94 -8.48
C SER A 52 -1.09 0.99 -9.68
N GLN A 53 -1.22 -0.30 -9.42
CA GLN A 53 -1.50 -1.33 -10.42
C GLN A 53 -2.53 -2.32 -9.87
N PHE A 54 -3.59 -2.58 -10.63
CA PHE A 54 -4.63 -3.54 -10.25
C PHE A 54 -4.31 -4.97 -10.71
N TYR A 55 -4.66 -5.95 -9.87
CA TYR A 55 -4.59 -7.38 -10.14
C TYR A 55 -5.94 -8.03 -9.79
N GLY A 56 -6.78 -8.18 -10.80
CA GLY A 56 -8.08 -8.86 -10.70
C GLY A 56 -8.49 -9.37 -12.07
N GLU A 57 -9.77 -9.35 -12.37
CA GLU A 57 -10.24 -9.88 -13.65
C GLU A 57 -10.01 -8.89 -14.79
N LEU A 58 -10.19 -7.59 -14.54
CA LEU A 58 -9.83 -6.50 -15.45
C LEU A 58 -8.36 -6.09 -15.29
N ASN A 59 -7.44 -6.99 -15.67
CA ASN A 59 -6.00 -6.87 -15.39
C ASN A 59 -5.15 -6.16 -16.47
N GLY A 60 -5.77 -5.55 -17.47
CA GLY A 60 -5.05 -4.69 -18.42
C GLY A 60 -4.26 -3.61 -17.69
N GLN A 61 -3.00 -3.40 -18.08
CA GLN A 61 -2.10 -2.48 -17.38
C GLN A 61 -2.57 -1.03 -17.54
N ALA A 62 -3.24 -0.50 -16.52
CA ALA A 62 -3.52 0.93 -16.38
C ALA A 62 -3.00 1.40 -15.03
N MET A 63 -1.86 2.10 -15.04
CA MET A 63 -1.28 2.66 -13.83
C MET A 63 -1.90 4.02 -13.51
N HIS A 64 -2.27 4.20 -12.25
CA HIS A 64 -2.98 5.40 -11.81
C HIS A 64 -2.27 6.08 -10.63
N GLY A 65 -2.48 7.39 -10.47
CA GLY A 65 -1.81 8.16 -9.43
C GLY A 65 -2.33 7.85 -8.03
N ILE A 66 -1.41 7.77 -7.08
CA ILE A 66 -1.71 7.69 -5.65
C ILE A 66 -0.97 8.78 -4.87
N GLY A 67 -1.59 9.23 -3.79
CA GLY A 67 -1.00 10.15 -2.81
C GLY A 67 -1.34 9.71 -1.41
N GLY A 68 -0.45 9.97 -0.46
CA GLY A 68 -0.68 9.60 0.92
C GLY A 68 0.15 10.37 1.91
N MET A 69 -0.29 10.31 3.16
CA MET A 69 0.42 10.82 4.30
C MET A 69 0.41 9.79 5.41
N SER A 70 1.40 9.84 6.28
CA SER A 70 1.36 9.03 7.50
C SER A 70 2.03 9.69 8.66
N PHE A 71 1.56 9.32 9.84
CA PHE A 71 2.17 9.71 11.09
C PHE A 71 2.52 8.45 11.88
N GLY A 72 3.71 8.41 12.45
CA GLY A 72 4.15 7.24 13.19
C GLY A 72 5.20 7.53 14.23
N LYS A 73 5.57 6.48 14.95
CA LYS A 73 6.56 6.51 16.02
C LYS A 73 7.40 5.24 16.00
N TRP A 74 8.71 5.42 16.13
CA TRP A 74 9.63 4.32 16.42
C TRP A 74 9.47 3.89 17.88
N VAL A 75 9.06 2.64 18.11
CA VAL A 75 8.92 2.06 19.45
C VAL A 75 10.31 1.71 19.99
N ASN A 76 11.17 1.18 19.11
CA ASN A 76 12.58 0.89 19.32
C ASN A 76 13.36 1.09 18.00
N LYS A 77 14.63 0.67 17.93
CA LYS A 77 15.46 0.80 16.71
C LYS A 77 14.95 -0.05 15.54
N GLN A 78 14.24 -1.14 15.81
CA GLN A 78 13.83 -2.13 14.81
C GLN A 78 12.38 -1.99 14.37
N VAL A 79 11.50 -1.48 15.25
CA VAL A 79 10.05 -1.54 15.08
C VAL A 79 9.44 -0.15 15.21
N ALA A 80 8.60 0.20 14.24
CA ALA A 80 7.77 1.39 14.27
C ALA A 80 6.29 1.04 14.09
N LEU A 81 5.44 1.89 14.68
CA LEU A 81 4.00 1.91 14.45
C LEU A 81 3.66 3.15 13.65
N GLN A 82 2.76 3.00 12.68
CA GLN A 82 2.42 4.07 11.75
C GLN A 82 0.93 4.00 11.39
N LEU A 83 0.29 5.16 11.32
CA LEU A 83 -1.05 5.34 10.80
C LEU A 83 -0.95 5.98 9.41
N ASP A 84 -1.47 5.30 8.39
CA ASP A 84 -1.43 5.73 7.00
C ASP A 84 -2.80 6.18 6.54
N TYR A 85 -2.80 7.23 5.74
CA TYR A 85 -3.91 7.62 4.90
C TYR A 85 -3.44 7.67 3.45
N HIS A 86 -4.20 7.03 2.55
CA HIS A 86 -3.96 7.11 1.11
C HIS A 86 -5.23 7.50 0.38
N ALA A 87 -5.07 8.21 -0.73
CA ALA A 87 -6.10 8.53 -1.68
C ALA A 87 -5.54 8.31 -3.09
N GLY A 88 -6.35 7.75 -3.97
CA GLY A 88 -5.88 7.47 -5.32
C GLY A 88 -6.95 6.89 -6.22
N THR A 89 -6.49 6.57 -7.43
CA THR A 89 -7.30 5.90 -8.43
C THR A 89 -6.70 4.53 -8.76
N LEU A 90 -7.55 3.59 -9.16
CA LEU A 90 -7.21 2.31 -9.75
C LEU A 90 -7.93 2.20 -11.08
N GLY A 91 -7.36 1.44 -11.99
CA GLY A 91 -7.99 1.15 -13.25
C GLY A 91 -7.38 -0.07 -13.89
N GLY A 92 -8.04 -0.51 -14.96
CA GLY A 92 -7.65 -1.67 -15.73
C GLY A 92 -8.70 -1.95 -16.80
N GLU A 93 -8.35 -2.81 -17.74
CA GLU A 93 -9.21 -3.14 -18.87
C GLU A 93 -9.16 -4.63 -19.20
N LYS A 94 -10.22 -5.13 -19.84
CA LYS A 94 -10.21 -6.47 -20.45
C LYS A 94 -11.14 -6.53 -21.64
N ARG A 95 -10.56 -6.77 -22.81
CA ARG A 95 -11.29 -6.95 -24.08
C ARG A 95 -11.91 -8.33 -24.18
N ALA A 96 -11.13 -9.39 -23.92
CA ALA A 96 -11.45 -10.77 -24.31
C ALA A 96 -12.60 -11.47 -23.54
N PHE A 97 -13.44 -10.74 -22.80
CA PHE A 97 -14.63 -11.30 -22.15
C PHE A 97 -15.62 -10.21 -21.75
N PHE A 98 -15.12 -9.11 -21.20
CA PHE A 98 -15.95 -8.03 -20.65
C PHE A 98 -16.15 -6.85 -21.59
N ASN A 99 -15.26 -6.69 -22.59
CA ASN A 99 -15.15 -5.48 -23.41
C ASN A 99 -15.28 -4.17 -22.61
N SER A 100 -14.61 -4.10 -21.47
CA SER A 100 -14.78 -2.97 -20.54
C SER A 100 -13.47 -2.51 -19.91
N TYR A 101 -13.42 -1.22 -19.57
CA TYR A 101 -12.44 -0.67 -18.64
C TYR A 101 -13.14 -0.21 -17.37
N PHE A 102 -12.41 -0.18 -16.26
CA PHE A 102 -12.93 0.34 -15.00
C PHE A 102 -12.08 1.48 -14.45
N ILE A 103 -12.74 2.36 -13.70
CA ILE A 103 -12.13 3.40 -12.91
C ILE A 103 -12.65 3.24 -11.48
N ASN A 104 -11.73 3.22 -10.53
CA ASN A 104 -12.04 3.15 -9.12
C ASN A 104 -11.33 4.28 -8.36
N GLU A 105 -12.08 5.02 -7.57
CA GLU A 105 -11.57 6.05 -6.67
C GLU A 105 -11.63 5.58 -5.22
N TYR A 106 -10.47 5.46 -4.59
CA TYR A 106 -10.38 4.94 -3.22
C TYR A 106 -9.71 5.90 -2.26
N ASN A 107 -10.09 5.76 -0.99
CA ASN A 107 -9.35 6.28 0.15
C ASN A 107 -9.12 5.12 1.12
N SER A 108 -7.98 5.06 1.79
CA SER A 108 -7.71 4.05 2.82
C SER A 108 -7.17 4.67 4.10
N VAL A 109 -7.46 4.01 5.22
CA VAL A 109 -6.85 4.28 6.52
C VAL A 109 -6.30 2.97 7.06
N GLU A 110 -5.02 2.95 7.43
CA GLU A 110 -4.30 1.72 7.78
C GLU A 110 -3.44 1.92 9.03
N CYS A 111 -3.37 0.88 9.86
CA CYS A 111 -2.40 0.77 10.94
C CYS A 111 -1.32 -0.22 10.51
N ILE A 112 -0.07 0.27 10.42
CA ILE A 112 1.08 -0.46 9.90
C ILE A 112 2.12 -0.68 10.99
N VAL A 113 2.65 -1.89 11.05
CA VAL A 113 3.85 -2.22 11.82
C VAL A 113 5.02 -2.35 10.87
N LYS A 114 6.05 -1.53 11.06
CA LYS A 114 7.30 -1.56 10.30
C LYS A 114 8.38 -2.31 11.06
N TRP A 115 9.14 -3.13 10.35
CA TRP A 115 10.31 -3.85 10.85
C TRP A 115 11.54 -3.57 9.99
N ASP A 116 12.53 -2.93 10.59
CA ASP A 116 13.83 -2.63 9.99
C ASP A 116 14.75 -3.86 10.08
N LEU A 117 14.92 -4.51 8.93
CA LEU A 117 15.76 -5.72 8.80
C LEU A 117 17.24 -5.38 8.86
N SER A 118 17.64 -4.19 8.39
CA SER A 118 19.02 -3.73 8.45
C SER A 118 19.45 -3.53 9.90
N GLU A 119 18.59 -2.93 10.73
CA GLU A 119 18.82 -2.81 12.16
C GLU A 119 18.75 -4.15 12.92
N GLN A 120 17.91 -5.08 12.49
CA GLN A 120 17.75 -6.38 13.14
C GLN A 120 18.94 -7.31 12.91
N PHE A 121 19.39 -7.44 11.67
CA PHE A 121 20.35 -8.48 11.27
C PHE A 121 21.78 -7.98 11.12
N SER A 122 22.01 -6.67 11.11
CA SER A 122 23.38 -6.13 11.08
C SER A 122 24.06 -6.28 12.45
N SER A 123 25.24 -6.90 12.43
CA SER A 123 26.15 -6.99 13.58
C SER A 123 26.86 -5.67 13.88
N LEU A 124 26.96 -4.79 12.88
CA LEU A 124 27.49 -3.43 12.95
C LEU A 124 26.36 -2.40 13.01
N GLU A 125 26.68 -1.15 13.35
CA GLU A 125 25.72 -0.05 13.15
C GLU A 125 25.43 0.10 11.64
N PRO A 126 24.16 0.02 11.21
CA PRO A 126 23.83 0.08 9.79
C PRO A 126 24.14 1.46 9.20
N GLY A 127 24.42 1.47 7.90
CA GLY A 127 24.66 2.68 7.13
C GLY A 127 23.40 3.55 6.92
N PRO A 128 23.47 4.57 6.04
CA PRO A 128 22.33 5.44 5.73
C PRO A 128 21.15 4.73 5.05
N ALA A 129 21.36 3.55 4.47
CA ALA A 129 20.34 2.76 3.77
C ALA A 129 19.77 1.66 4.67
N HIS A 130 18.44 1.63 4.79
CA HIS A 130 17.71 0.66 5.60
C HIS A 130 16.67 -0.06 4.76
N ILE A 131 16.63 -1.39 4.88
CA ILE A 131 15.61 -2.24 4.28
C ILE A 131 14.57 -2.56 5.33
N ILE A 132 13.33 -2.16 5.05
CA ILE A 132 12.20 -2.32 5.95
C ILE A 132 11.16 -3.20 5.28
N VAL A 133 10.60 -4.11 6.06
CA VAL A 133 9.38 -4.85 5.70
C VAL A 133 8.27 -4.43 6.65
N TYR A 134 7.03 -4.45 6.17
CA TYR A 134 5.92 -4.03 6.99
C TYR A 134 4.61 -4.69 6.58
N GLY A 135 3.69 -4.70 7.52
CA GLY A 135 2.35 -5.22 7.33
C GLY A 135 1.37 -4.61 8.31
N GLY A 136 0.08 -4.75 8.02
CA GLY A 136 -0.92 -4.14 8.87
C GLY A 136 -2.35 -4.52 8.54
N LEU A 137 -3.26 -3.74 9.11
CA LEU A 137 -4.70 -3.85 8.93
C LEU A 137 -5.25 -2.46 8.59
N GLY A 138 -6.23 -2.41 7.70
CA GLY A 138 -6.87 -1.16 7.35
C GLY A 138 -8.30 -1.32 6.87
N GLN A 139 -8.87 -0.18 6.52
CA GLN A 139 -10.14 -0.07 5.83
C GLN A 139 -9.95 0.75 4.57
N ILE A 140 -10.63 0.32 3.50
CA ILE A 140 -10.70 1.03 2.23
C ILE A 140 -12.13 1.49 1.99
N TRP A 141 -12.28 2.70 1.46
CA TRP A 141 -13.53 3.27 0.97
C TRP A 141 -13.38 3.58 -0.51
N PHE A 142 -14.13 2.89 -1.36
CA PHE A 142 -13.98 3.01 -2.80
C PHE A 142 -15.32 3.17 -3.53
N SER A 143 -15.25 3.67 -4.75
CA SER A 143 -16.33 3.69 -5.73
C SER A 143 -15.75 3.24 -7.05
N ALA A 144 -16.31 2.19 -7.66
CA ALA A 144 -15.87 1.66 -8.93
C ALA A 144 -16.98 1.75 -9.98
N GLN A 145 -16.58 2.13 -11.19
CA GLN A 145 -17.43 2.26 -12.36
C GLN A 145 -16.75 1.54 -13.52
N ALA A 146 -17.48 0.71 -14.25
CA ALA A 146 -16.98 0.07 -15.46
C ALA A 146 -17.77 0.53 -16.68
N PHE A 147 -17.04 0.85 -17.73
CA PHE A 147 -17.52 1.41 -18.98
C PHE A 147 -17.21 0.47 -20.14
N ASP A 148 -18.05 0.49 -21.17
CA ASP A 148 -17.79 -0.20 -22.43
C ASP A 148 -16.55 0.39 -23.13
N LEU A 149 -15.74 -0.46 -23.75
CA LEU A 149 -14.58 -0.04 -24.53
C LEU A 149 -14.97 0.53 -25.90
N ASP A 150 -16.13 0.14 -26.46
CA ASP A 150 -16.52 0.54 -27.82
C ASP A 150 -17.24 1.90 -27.84
N ASP A 151 -18.21 2.11 -26.95
CA ASP A 151 -19.06 3.32 -26.94
C ASP A 151 -18.93 4.17 -25.67
N GLY A 152 -18.12 3.74 -24.70
CA GLY A 152 -17.85 4.47 -23.46
C GLY A 152 -19.04 4.57 -22.49
N ARG A 153 -20.12 3.81 -22.71
CA ARG A 153 -21.29 3.86 -21.83
C ARG A 153 -21.01 3.15 -20.51
N LEU A 154 -21.59 3.67 -19.42
CA LEU A 154 -21.52 3.05 -18.11
C LEU A 154 -22.28 1.71 -18.15
N LEU A 155 -21.57 0.61 -17.88
CA LEU A 155 -22.16 -0.73 -17.87
C LEU A 155 -22.47 -1.19 -16.45
N ARG A 156 -21.56 -0.90 -15.51
CA ARG A 156 -21.57 -1.43 -14.14
C ARG A 156 -21.09 -0.38 -13.15
N PHE A 157 -21.62 -0.45 -11.94
CA PHE A 157 -21.22 0.41 -10.84
C PHE A 157 -21.34 -0.33 -9.51
N THR A 158 -20.52 0.05 -8.53
CA THR A 158 -20.58 -0.53 -7.18
C THR A 158 -21.53 0.22 -6.24
N ASN A 159 -21.90 1.45 -6.59
CA ASN A 159 -22.63 2.35 -5.70
C ASN A 159 -23.72 3.13 -6.44
N SER A 160 -24.96 3.04 -5.94
CA SER A 160 -26.15 3.79 -6.39
C SER A 160 -26.98 4.28 -5.22
N SER A 161 -28.05 5.04 -5.51
CA SER A 161 -29.06 5.47 -4.54
C SER A 161 -29.75 4.31 -3.82
N GLU A 162 -29.73 3.12 -4.42
CA GLU A 162 -30.35 1.92 -3.86
C GLU A 162 -29.35 0.99 -3.15
N SER A 163 -28.05 1.17 -3.40
CA SER A 163 -27.01 0.38 -2.74
C SER A 163 -27.03 0.59 -1.23
N ALA A 164 -26.94 -0.50 -0.48
CA ALA A 164 -26.76 -0.52 0.96
C ALA A 164 -25.59 -1.46 1.32
N ARG A 165 -25.08 -1.37 2.54
CA ARG A 165 -23.83 -2.05 2.93
C ARG A 165 -24.08 -3.53 3.15
N ASN A 166 -23.22 -4.40 2.62
CA ASN A 166 -23.23 -5.80 3.05
C ASN A 166 -22.68 -5.88 4.49
N PRO A 167 -23.35 -6.59 5.41
CA PRO A 167 -22.76 -6.89 6.70
C PRO A 167 -21.53 -7.75 6.45
N LEU A 168 -20.38 -7.24 6.89
CA LEU A 168 -19.03 -7.82 6.86
C LEU A 168 -18.93 -9.23 6.25
N PHE A 169 -18.14 -9.35 5.17
CA PHE A 169 -17.57 -10.61 4.67
C PHE A 169 -18.42 -11.48 3.74
N LEU A 170 -19.52 -10.96 3.21
CA LEU A 170 -20.34 -11.70 2.28
C LEU A 170 -20.20 -11.16 0.85
N ARG A 171 -19.74 -12.03 -0.06
CA ARG A 171 -19.76 -11.80 -1.52
C ARG A 171 -21.17 -11.48 -2.02
N TRP A 172 -22.19 -12.03 -1.35
CA TRP A 172 -23.63 -11.77 -1.54
C TRP A 172 -24.37 -11.82 -0.19
N GLY A 173 -25.35 -10.95 0.03
CA GLY A 173 -26.19 -11.02 1.23
C GLY A 173 -27.21 -9.88 1.31
N PRO A 174 -28.23 -10.00 2.17
CA PRO A 174 -29.20 -8.92 2.34
C PRO A 174 -28.47 -7.68 2.86
N PRO A 175 -28.54 -6.55 2.13
CA PRO A 175 -27.81 -5.37 2.52
C PRO A 175 -28.41 -4.82 3.83
N LYS A 176 -27.54 -4.41 4.76
CA LYS A 176 -27.91 -3.83 6.05
C LYS A 176 -27.49 -2.37 6.13
N GLY A 177 -28.41 -1.52 6.61
CA GLY A 177 -28.17 -0.10 6.86
C GLY A 177 -28.81 0.83 5.83
N PRO A 178 -28.54 2.14 5.93
CA PRO A 178 -29.15 3.15 5.07
C PRO A 178 -28.75 2.97 3.61
N ARG A 179 -29.73 3.08 2.71
CA ARG A 179 -29.54 3.09 1.25
C ARG A 179 -28.86 4.38 0.80
N GLY A 180 -28.24 4.36 -0.38
CA GLY A 180 -27.60 5.52 -1.00
C GLY A 180 -26.14 5.73 -0.59
N ILE A 181 -25.41 4.65 -0.35
CA ILE A 181 -23.98 4.75 -0.01
C ILE A 181 -23.16 5.24 -1.21
N LYS A 182 -22.37 6.31 -1.01
CA LYS A 182 -21.48 6.85 -2.06
C LYS A 182 -20.20 6.05 -2.25
N LYS A 183 -19.72 5.38 -1.19
CA LYS A 183 -18.52 4.54 -1.22
C LYS A 183 -18.76 3.23 -0.49
N THR A 184 -18.33 2.14 -1.11
CA THR A 184 -18.26 0.82 -0.49
C THR A 184 -17.10 0.79 0.49
N ARG A 185 -17.27 0.11 1.63
CA ARG A 185 -16.27 0.04 2.70
C ARG A 185 -15.87 -1.40 2.94
N GLU A 186 -14.58 -1.70 2.80
CA GLU A 186 -14.06 -3.05 2.99
C GLU A 186 -12.79 -3.08 3.84
N GLY A 187 -12.48 -4.26 4.38
CA GLY A 187 -11.24 -4.51 5.10
C GLY A 187 -10.09 -4.81 4.15
N ILE A 188 -8.89 -4.34 4.50
CA ILE A 188 -7.67 -4.54 3.72
C ILE A 188 -6.51 -5.04 4.57
N LEU A 189 -5.64 -5.83 3.95
CA LEU A 189 -4.36 -6.28 4.48
C LEU A 189 -3.24 -5.70 3.62
N PRO A 190 -2.66 -4.55 4.01
CA PRO A 190 -1.45 -4.02 3.39
C PRO A 190 -0.22 -4.83 3.82
N LEU A 191 0.60 -5.24 2.84
CA LEU A 191 1.93 -5.81 3.03
C LEU A 191 2.90 -5.11 2.09
N GLY A 192 4.11 -4.79 2.56
CA GLY A 192 5.05 -4.09 1.70
C GLY A 192 6.48 -4.09 2.21
N THR A 193 7.33 -3.49 1.37
CA THR A 193 8.76 -3.37 1.59
C THR A 193 9.20 -1.97 1.18
N SER A 194 10.02 -1.32 1.99
CA SER A 194 10.63 -0.04 1.66
C SER A 194 12.15 -0.08 1.79
N VAL A 195 12.79 0.73 0.96
CA VAL A 195 14.21 1.04 1.06
C VAL A 195 14.31 2.51 1.46
N ASP A 196 14.73 2.77 2.68
CA ASP A 196 14.86 4.11 3.25
C ASP A 196 16.32 4.56 3.18
N TYR A 197 16.56 5.76 2.66
CA TYR A 197 17.87 6.38 2.60
C TYR A 197 17.90 7.69 3.39
N ALA A 198 18.85 7.82 4.32
CA ALA A 198 19.04 9.03 5.10
C ALA A 198 19.70 10.15 4.27
N LEU A 199 18.93 11.17 3.90
CA LEU A 199 19.42 12.38 3.22
C LEU A 199 20.05 13.37 4.20
N LEU A 200 19.34 13.65 5.29
CA LEU A 200 19.76 14.54 6.38
C LEU A 200 19.50 13.86 7.72
N LYS A 201 19.96 14.47 8.82
CA LYS A 201 19.75 13.95 10.18
C LYS A 201 18.27 13.64 10.50
N ASN A 202 17.37 14.48 9.99
CA ASN A 202 15.93 14.40 10.26
C ASN A 202 15.09 14.13 9.00
N LEU A 203 15.71 13.92 7.83
CA LEU A 203 15.00 13.74 6.56
C LEU A 203 15.49 12.48 5.87
N LYS A 204 14.56 11.59 5.51
CA LYS A 204 14.83 10.42 4.68
C LYS A 204 13.99 10.47 3.41
N ILE A 205 14.50 9.83 2.37
CA ILE A 205 13.73 9.47 1.19
C ILE A 205 13.56 7.96 1.18
N ALA A 206 12.41 7.45 0.75
CA ALA A 206 12.23 6.02 0.59
C ALA A 206 11.60 5.67 -0.76
N LEU A 207 11.97 4.49 -1.26
CA LEU A 207 11.28 3.81 -2.35
C LEU A 207 10.46 2.69 -1.73
N ASP A 208 9.17 2.68 -1.98
CA ASP A 208 8.20 1.81 -1.32
C ASP A 208 7.39 1.00 -2.34
N TYR A 209 7.29 -0.30 -2.10
CA TYR A 209 6.40 -1.19 -2.84
C TYR A 209 5.42 -1.84 -1.87
N ARG A 210 4.13 -1.70 -2.14
CA ARG A 210 3.05 -2.20 -1.28
C ARG A 210 2.05 -3.00 -2.10
N LEU A 211 1.56 -4.08 -1.52
CA LEU A 211 0.50 -4.92 -2.03
C LEU A 211 -0.68 -4.88 -1.04
N TYR A 212 -1.88 -4.70 -1.58
CA TYR A 212 -3.13 -4.76 -0.85
C TYR A 212 -3.87 -6.03 -1.22
N PHE A 213 -4.24 -6.79 -0.19
CA PHE A 213 -5.28 -7.79 -0.31
C PHE A 213 -6.57 -7.16 0.16
N VAL A 214 -7.55 -7.08 -0.73
CA VAL A 214 -8.87 -6.52 -0.42
C VAL A 214 -9.86 -7.66 -0.38
N ARG A 215 -10.66 -7.69 0.68
CA ARG A 215 -11.59 -8.78 0.93
C ARG A 215 -12.91 -8.59 0.17
N THR A 216 -12.82 -8.31 -1.13
CA THR A 216 -13.96 -8.08 -2.01
C THR A 216 -13.56 -8.35 -3.46
N ASP A 217 -14.54 -8.69 -4.30
CA ASP A 217 -14.46 -8.76 -5.76
C ASP A 217 -15.08 -7.50 -6.42
N LYS A 218 -15.44 -6.51 -5.60
CA LYS A 218 -16.12 -5.29 -6.04
C LYS A 218 -15.15 -4.19 -6.51
N LEU A 219 -13.82 -4.35 -6.41
CA LEU A 219 -12.89 -3.24 -6.69
C LEU A 219 -12.84 -2.88 -8.17
N ASP A 220 -13.03 -3.83 -9.08
CA ASP A 220 -13.08 -3.60 -10.53
C ASP A 220 -14.50 -3.56 -11.10
N ALA A 221 -15.51 -3.49 -10.23
CA ALA A 221 -16.92 -3.52 -10.58
C ALA A 221 -17.33 -4.76 -11.42
N THR A 222 -16.61 -5.88 -11.32
CA THR A 222 -17.03 -7.17 -11.93
C THR A 222 -18.19 -7.81 -11.19
N SER A 223 -18.29 -7.63 -9.87
CA SER A 223 -19.41 -8.06 -9.03
C SER A 223 -20.38 -6.94 -8.64
N GLY A 224 -20.47 -5.87 -9.44
CA GLY A 224 -21.34 -4.70 -9.22
C GLY A 224 -22.76 -4.83 -9.82
N GLN A 225 -23.61 -3.85 -9.53
CA GLN A 225 -24.96 -3.74 -10.09
C GLN A 225 -24.88 -3.38 -11.59
N ARG A 226 -25.74 -4.00 -12.42
CA ARG A 226 -25.90 -3.65 -13.84
C ARG A 226 -27.14 -2.78 -14.04
N LEU A 227 -27.14 -1.95 -15.08
CA LEU A 227 -28.32 -1.20 -15.52
C LEU A 227 -29.45 -2.11 -16.04
N ILE A 228 -29.12 -3.29 -16.57
CA ILE A 228 -30.09 -4.22 -17.20
C ILE A 228 -30.58 -5.30 -16.23
N ASN A 229 -29.77 -5.64 -15.20
CA ASN A 229 -30.16 -6.59 -14.16
C ASN A 229 -29.46 -6.22 -12.83
N PRO A 230 -30.16 -5.52 -11.91
CA PRO A 230 -29.58 -5.06 -10.65
C PRO A 230 -29.40 -6.18 -9.61
N GLU A 231 -29.88 -7.40 -9.90
CA GLU A 231 -29.70 -8.56 -9.02
C GLU A 231 -28.28 -9.15 -9.16
N GLU A 232 -27.52 -9.13 -8.07
CA GLU A 232 -26.13 -9.61 -7.95
C GLU A 232 -25.97 -11.15 -8.17
N SER A 233 -27.02 -11.87 -8.62
CA SER A 233 -27.06 -13.34 -8.75
C SER A 233 -26.26 -13.89 -9.94
N GLU A 234 -25.92 -13.03 -10.92
CA GLU A 234 -25.08 -13.36 -12.08
C GLU A 234 -23.66 -12.73 -11.97
N SER A 235 -23.06 -12.74 -10.78
CA SER A 235 -21.66 -12.31 -10.60
C SER A 235 -20.72 -13.24 -11.38
N TYR A 236 -20.09 -12.70 -12.44
CA TYR A 236 -19.11 -13.42 -13.28
C TYR A 236 -17.75 -13.62 -12.60
N SER A 237 -17.57 -13.06 -11.39
CA SER A 237 -16.27 -13.11 -10.71
C SER A 237 -15.96 -14.54 -10.25
N ASN A 238 -14.82 -15.07 -10.68
CA ASN A 238 -14.31 -16.37 -10.22
C ASN A 238 -13.18 -16.21 -9.17
N THR A 239 -12.78 -14.97 -8.86
CA THR A 239 -11.74 -14.67 -7.87
C THR A 239 -12.34 -14.03 -6.61
N PRO A 240 -12.22 -14.69 -5.44
CA PRO A 240 -12.86 -14.20 -4.21
C PRO A 240 -12.21 -12.97 -3.58
N ASN A 241 -11.05 -12.51 -4.06
CA ASN A 241 -10.33 -11.36 -3.52
C ASN A 241 -9.60 -10.59 -4.62
N ASP A 242 -9.94 -9.32 -4.78
CA ASP A 242 -9.19 -8.39 -5.60
C ASP A 242 -7.91 -7.94 -4.90
N MET A 243 -6.87 -7.71 -5.69
CA MET A 243 -5.59 -7.24 -5.21
C MET A 243 -5.14 -6.04 -6.02
N PHE A 244 -4.40 -5.13 -5.40
CA PHE A 244 -3.70 -4.08 -6.12
C PHE A 244 -2.38 -3.78 -5.43
N SER A 245 -1.40 -3.31 -6.18
CA SER A 245 -0.15 -2.81 -5.62
C SER A 245 0.01 -1.32 -5.89
N PHE A 246 1.00 -0.72 -5.24
CA PHE A 246 1.60 0.50 -5.72
C PHE A 246 3.11 0.48 -5.56
N ILE A 247 3.76 1.29 -6.38
CA ILE A 247 5.13 1.74 -6.17
C ILE A 247 5.09 3.24 -5.87
N SER A 248 5.81 3.68 -4.84
CA SER A 248 5.81 5.09 -4.43
C SER A 248 7.17 5.56 -3.96
N VAL A 249 7.37 6.88 -4.06
CA VAL A 249 8.47 7.58 -3.43
C VAL A 249 7.92 8.36 -2.25
N SER A 250 8.62 8.31 -1.12
CA SER A 250 8.21 9.02 0.08
C SER A 250 9.32 9.86 0.69
N LEU A 251 8.93 10.92 1.39
CA LEU A 251 9.79 11.76 2.20
C LEU A 251 9.36 11.65 3.66
N ASP A 252 10.28 11.26 4.52
CA ASP A 252 10.06 11.05 5.95
C ASP A 252 10.79 12.11 6.76
N PHE A 253 10.03 12.94 7.47
CA PHE A 253 10.56 13.92 8.41
C PHE A 253 10.46 13.42 9.85
N ARG A 254 11.59 13.37 10.56
CA ARG A 254 11.70 12.86 11.93
C ARG A 254 11.83 14.00 12.94
N PHE A 255 11.09 13.93 14.03
CA PHE A 255 11.08 14.95 15.08
C PHE A 255 10.85 14.36 16.49
N GLY A 256 11.04 15.18 17.53
CA GLY A 256 10.81 14.77 18.91
C GLY A 256 11.94 13.92 19.52
N GLN A 257 13.17 14.05 19.03
CA GLN A 257 14.32 13.44 19.71
C GLN A 257 14.53 14.13 21.08
N HIS A 258 14.33 13.38 22.16
CA HIS A 258 14.78 13.82 23.48
C HIS A 258 16.32 13.92 23.44
N ARG A 259 16.85 15.14 23.50
CA ARG A 259 18.21 15.35 24.01
C ARG A 259 18.20 14.88 25.46
N LYS A 260 18.94 13.83 25.76
CA LYS A 260 19.52 13.67 27.09
C LYS A 260 20.73 14.60 27.15
#